data_AF-A0AA35U3J0-F1
#
_entry.id   AF-A0AA35U3J0-F1
#
_cell.length_a   1.000
_cell.length_b   1.000
_cell.length_c   1.000
_cell.angle_alpha   90.00
_cell.angle_beta   90.00
_cell.angle_gamma   90.00
#
_symmetry.space_group_name_H-M   'P 1'
#
loop_
_entity.id
_entity.type
_entity.pdbx_description
1 polymer ?
#
loop_
_entity_poly.entity_id
_entity_poly.type
_entity_poly.pdbx_seq_one_letter_code
_entity_poly.pdbx_strand_id
1 'polypeptide(L)'
;MADRYAPEQIALAKTAKETREIWKSGKKVAMIGVENAYPLALDTANVKKFFDQGARYMSLAHNGHNQFSDSNTGEYDSIYMHNGISELGKQVIEKMNYYGIMVDISHPSKEAIQQTIAHSKAPIIASHSSARALCDHPRNLDDEQLRWVQANGGVVQTVAFGAYLEADKHKKYTEAKEALQRKLSQKNGFQLLTTNEERALDFVELRRYQEKYKRFQQSIKDEMHQLKQQTPPVDVADFVDHIDYLVAQMGIAHVGISSDFDGGGGIEGWQDASETFNVTLELVKRGYSQEEIEKLWSGNLLRVLEEVEAIAKSLQEKTRA
;
A
#
# COMPACT_ATOMS: atom_id res chain seq x y z
N MET A 1 14.18 8.53 -14.16
CA MET A 1 13.71 7.38 -14.96
C MET A 1 12.68 7.80 -16.01
N ALA A 2 11.57 8.45 -15.60
CA ALA A 2 10.53 8.95 -16.51
C ALA A 2 11.11 9.74 -17.70
N ASP A 3 11.89 10.79 -17.42
CA ASP A 3 12.43 11.70 -18.44
C ASP A 3 13.39 11.04 -19.43
N ARG A 4 14.01 9.91 -19.06
CA ARG A 4 15.01 9.22 -19.88
C ARG A 4 14.42 8.08 -20.70
N TYR A 5 13.53 7.28 -20.10
CA TYR A 5 13.07 6.03 -20.70
C TYR A 5 11.67 6.13 -21.31
N ALA A 6 10.83 7.04 -20.82
CA ALA A 6 9.44 7.15 -21.26
C ALA A 6 8.88 8.60 -21.16
N PRO A 7 9.61 9.63 -21.63
CA PRO A 7 9.24 11.04 -21.41
C PRO A 7 7.87 11.43 -22.00
N GLU A 8 7.41 10.71 -23.03
CA GLU A 8 6.10 10.93 -23.65
C GLU A 8 4.95 10.14 -23.00
N GLN A 9 5.25 9.21 -22.09
CA GLN A 9 4.24 8.32 -21.51
C GLN A 9 4.01 8.54 -20.02
N ILE A 10 5.02 8.99 -19.27
CA ILE A 10 4.96 9.14 -17.82
C ILE A 10 5.76 10.37 -17.37
N ALA A 11 5.27 11.06 -16.34
CA ALA A 11 5.97 12.18 -15.72
C ALA A 11 5.90 12.09 -14.19
N LEU A 12 6.94 12.60 -13.53
CA LEU A 12 7.01 12.68 -12.07
C LEU A 12 6.18 13.88 -11.58
N ALA A 13 5.23 13.63 -10.69
CA ALA A 13 4.51 14.65 -9.95
C ALA A 13 5.09 14.80 -8.54
N LYS A 14 5.24 16.06 -8.12
CA LYS A 14 5.70 16.49 -6.82
C LYS A 14 4.67 17.35 -6.10
N THR A 15 3.53 17.63 -6.72
CA THR A 15 2.42 18.30 -6.05
C THR A 15 1.09 17.75 -6.51
N ALA A 16 0.03 17.98 -5.74
CA ALA A 16 -1.32 17.63 -6.16
C ALA A 16 -1.74 18.36 -7.45
N LYS A 17 -1.26 19.60 -7.63
CA LYS A 17 -1.46 20.36 -8.87
C LYS A 17 -0.78 19.70 -10.06
N GLU A 18 0.51 19.36 -9.92
CA GLU A 18 1.27 18.69 -10.99
C GLU A 18 0.66 17.33 -11.35
N THR A 19 0.19 16.56 -10.37
CA THR A 19 -0.53 15.30 -10.62
C THR A 19 -1.71 15.50 -11.58
N ARG A 20 -2.54 16.53 -11.33
CA ARG A 20 -3.69 16.83 -12.19
C ARG A 20 -3.28 17.37 -13.56
N GLU A 21 -2.23 18.17 -13.63
CA GLU A 21 -1.71 18.71 -14.90
C GLU A 21 -1.13 17.59 -15.78
N ILE A 22 -0.35 16.68 -15.20
CA ILE A 22 0.21 15.52 -15.90
C ILE A 22 -0.91 14.60 -16.40
N TRP A 23 -1.88 14.29 -15.54
CA TRP A 23 -3.03 13.47 -15.95
C TRP A 23 -3.81 14.11 -17.11
N LYS A 24 -4.10 15.41 -17.06
CA LYS A 24 -4.77 16.16 -18.15
C LYS A 24 -3.98 16.14 -19.46
N SER A 25 -2.65 16.02 -19.40
CA SER A 25 -1.82 15.91 -20.60
C SER A 25 -1.90 14.55 -21.30
N GLY A 26 -2.57 13.56 -20.70
CA GLY A 26 -2.66 12.18 -21.20
C GLY A 26 -1.47 11.29 -20.78
N LYS A 27 -0.53 11.80 -19.99
CA LYS A 27 0.59 11.02 -19.44
C LYS A 27 0.18 10.31 -18.15
N LYS A 28 0.82 9.18 -17.87
CA LYS A 28 0.78 8.53 -16.56
C LYS A 28 1.48 9.41 -15.52
N VAL A 29 0.97 9.39 -14.30
CA VAL A 29 1.55 10.10 -13.16
C VAL A 29 2.43 9.12 -12.38
N ALA A 30 3.66 9.50 -12.09
CA ALA A 30 4.50 8.84 -11.10
C ALA A 30 4.63 9.74 -9.87
N MET A 31 4.46 9.17 -8.68
CA MET A 31 4.81 9.80 -7.41
C MET A 31 5.75 8.88 -6.64
N ILE A 32 6.55 9.43 -5.73
CA ILE A 32 7.54 8.66 -4.97
C ILE A 32 7.09 8.54 -3.52
N GLY A 33 6.98 7.30 -3.05
CA GLY A 33 6.83 6.94 -1.65
C GLY A 33 8.11 6.34 -1.09
N VAL A 34 8.37 6.53 0.20
CA VAL A 34 9.46 5.86 0.92
C VAL A 34 8.88 4.98 2.00
N GLU A 35 8.78 3.69 1.71
CA GLU A 35 8.35 2.71 2.71
C GLU A 35 9.55 2.31 3.57
N ASN A 36 9.44 2.53 4.88
CA ASN A 36 10.49 2.41 5.90
C ASN A 36 11.49 3.58 5.94
N ALA A 37 11.47 4.33 7.04
CA ALA A 37 12.43 5.38 7.34
C ALA A 37 13.81 4.87 7.75
N TYR A 38 14.00 3.56 7.99
CA TYR A 38 15.28 2.95 8.39
C TYR A 38 16.52 3.47 7.63
N PRO A 39 16.48 3.68 6.29
CA PRO A 39 17.62 4.21 5.52
C PRO A 39 18.05 5.65 5.85
N LEU A 40 17.27 6.40 6.64
CA LEU A 40 17.70 7.70 7.18
C LEU A 40 18.86 7.54 8.18
N ALA A 41 19.13 6.32 8.68
CA ALA A 41 20.08 6.05 9.76
C ALA A 41 19.76 6.89 11.00
N LEU A 42 20.75 7.54 11.61
CA LEU A 42 20.54 8.40 12.78
C LEU A 42 20.48 9.90 12.44
N ASP A 43 20.58 10.26 11.16
CA ASP A 43 20.59 11.66 10.71
C ASP A 43 19.24 12.05 10.12
N THR A 44 18.43 12.75 10.91
CA THR A 44 17.10 13.21 10.50
C THR A 44 17.17 14.26 9.38
N ALA A 45 18.31 14.90 9.13
CA ALA A 45 18.47 15.80 7.98
C ALA A 45 18.31 15.07 6.63
N ASN A 46 18.48 13.74 6.61
CA ASN A 46 18.27 12.92 5.42
C ASN A 46 16.84 12.97 4.87
N VAL A 47 15.84 13.35 5.69
CA VAL A 47 14.46 13.58 5.22
C VAL A 47 14.44 14.56 4.04
N LYS A 48 15.26 15.62 4.10
CA LYS A 48 15.37 16.58 3.00
C LYS A 48 15.91 15.95 1.72
N LYS A 49 16.86 15.01 1.83
CA LYS A 49 17.45 14.34 0.65
C LYS A 49 16.38 13.56 -0.12
N PHE A 50 15.53 12.82 0.58
CA PHE A 50 14.40 12.11 -0.03
C PHE A 50 13.37 13.09 -0.61
N PHE A 51 13.06 14.18 0.11
CA PHE A 51 12.17 15.23 -0.41
C PHE A 51 12.69 15.82 -1.74
N ASP A 52 13.98 16.19 -1.78
CA ASP A 52 14.63 16.78 -2.96
C ASP A 52 14.63 15.81 -4.15
N GLN A 53 14.75 14.51 -3.88
CA GLN A 53 14.64 13.43 -4.87
C GLN A 53 13.19 13.17 -5.34
N GLY A 54 12.19 13.76 -4.67
CA GLY A 54 10.79 13.74 -5.09
C GLY A 54 9.84 12.95 -4.20
N ALA A 55 10.29 12.42 -3.04
CA ALA A 55 9.42 11.70 -2.12
C ALA A 55 8.27 12.57 -1.59
N ARG A 56 7.05 12.02 -1.53
CA ARG A 56 5.82 12.70 -1.08
C ARG A 56 5.05 11.99 0.01
N TYR A 57 5.39 10.74 0.32
CA TYR A 57 5.04 10.14 1.60
C TYR A 57 6.21 9.29 2.12
N MET A 58 6.21 9.04 3.43
CA MET A 58 7.18 8.13 4.06
C MET A 58 6.55 7.44 5.27
N SER A 59 6.77 6.14 5.44
CA SER A 59 6.38 5.40 6.65
C SER A 59 7.56 5.27 7.61
N LEU A 60 7.30 5.39 8.92
CA LEU A 60 8.39 5.32 9.90
C LEU A 60 8.97 3.91 10.06
N ALA A 61 8.17 2.87 9.85
CA ALA A 61 8.58 1.47 9.94
C ALA A 61 8.02 0.66 8.76
N HIS A 62 8.57 -0.53 8.56
CA HIS A 62 8.00 -1.60 7.73
C HIS A 62 7.80 -2.81 8.66
N ASN A 63 8.00 -4.05 8.19
CA ASN A 63 8.10 -5.22 9.05
C ASN A 63 9.42 -5.20 9.84
N GLY A 64 9.31 -5.19 11.17
CA GLY A 64 10.42 -5.05 12.10
C GLY A 64 10.56 -3.64 12.68
N HIS A 65 10.82 -3.56 13.99
CA HIS A 65 11.11 -2.32 14.71
C HIS A 65 12.40 -1.67 14.19
N ASN A 66 12.47 -0.35 14.25
CA ASN A 66 13.68 0.40 13.89
C ASN A 66 13.93 1.56 14.86
N GLN A 67 14.93 2.39 14.60
CA GLN A 67 15.33 3.52 15.44
C GLN A 67 14.26 4.63 15.58
N PHE A 68 13.21 4.61 14.76
CA PHE A 68 12.17 5.63 14.70
C PHE A 68 10.84 5.17 15.28
N SER A 69 10.46 3.91 15.04
CA SER A 69 9.11 3.42 15.34
C SER A 69 9.09 1.93 15.59
N ASP A 70 8.15 1.53 16.46
CA ASP A 70 7.71 0.16 16.56
C ASP A 70 6.84 -0.24 15.35
N SER A 71 6.97 -1.51 14.95
CA SER A 71 6.22 -2.12 13.86
C SER A 71 5.03 -2.91 14.40
N ASN A 72 3.99 -3.06 13.57
CA ASN A 72 2.88 -3.99 13.79
C ASN A 72 3.36 -5.42 14.13
N THR A 73 4.56 -5.81 13.70
CA THR A 73 5.11 -7.14 14.00
C THR A 73 5.29 -7.41 15.49
N GLY A 74 5.39 -6.37 16.33
CA GLY A 74 5.44 -6.52 17.78
C GLY A 74 4.14 -7.09 18.37
N GLU A 75 3.03 -7.07 17.63
CA GLU A 75 1.79 -7.70 18.10
C GLU A 75 1.89 -9.23 18.15
N TYR A 76 2.73 -9.84 17.31
CA TYR A 76 2.88 -11.30 17.27
C TYR A 76 3.60 -11.88 18.49
N ASP A 77 4.53 -11.12 19.08
CA ASP A 77 5.40 -11.58 20.17
C ASP A 77 5.38 -10.69 21.42
N SER A 78 4.61 -9.59 21.38
CA SER A 78 4.53 -8.57 22.43
C SER A 78 5.86 -7.86 22.72
N ILE A 79 6.77 -7.80 21.73
CA ILE A 79 8.06 -7.11 21.86
C ILE A 79 7.96 -5.73 21.21
N TYR A 80 8.38 -4.70 21.95
CA TYR A 80 8.39 -3.31 21.50
C TYR A 80 9.69 -2.63 21.93
N MET A 81 10.22 -1.77 21.07
CA MET A 81 11.48 -1.05 21.28
C MET A 81 11.25 0.32 21.93
N HIS A 82 10.20 1.04 21.52
CA HIS A 82 9.95 2.42 21.95
C HIS A 82 8.64 2.58 22.72
N ASN A 83 7.78 1.56 22.71
CA ASN A 83 6.36 1.64 23.09
C ASN A 83 5.64 2.70 22.24
N GLY A 84 5.89 2.70 20.93
CA GLY A 84 5.37 3.65 19.96
C GLY A 84 6.45 4.23 19.05
N ILE A 85 6.61 5.55 19.06
CA ILE A 85 7.65 6.26 18.30
C ILE A 85 8.77 6.78 19.22
N SER A 86 10.01 6.74 18.72
CA SER A 86 11.16 7.27 19.42
C SER A 86 11.25 8.81 19.30
N GLU A 87 12.20 9.41 20.03
CA GLU A 87 12.45 10.85 19.89
C GLU A 87 13.06 11.22 18.54
N LEU A 88 13.79 10.30 17.91
CA LEU A 88 14.19 10.46 16.51
C LEU A 88 12.98 10.36 15.57
N GLY A 89 12.02 9.49 15.86
CA GLY A 89 10.77 9.36 15.10
C GLY A 89 9.97 10.67 15.10
N LYS A 90 9.84 11.32 16.26
CA LYS A 90 9.22 12.65 16.38
C LYS A 90 9.93 13.69 15.51
N GLN A 91 11.25 13.77 15.58
CA GLN A 91 12.03 14.70 14.74
C GLN A 91 11.87 14.42 13.23
N VAL A 92 11.72 13.16 12.82
CA VAL A 92 11.43 12.80 11.43
C VAL A 92 10.05 13.31 11.03
N ILE A 93 9.01 13.09 11.84
CA ILE A 93 7.65 13.60 11.61
C ILE A 93 7.65 15.14 11.48
N GLU A 94 8.34 15.85 12.38
CA GLU A 94 8.45 17.32 12.31
C GLU A 94 9.05 17.78 10.99
N LYS A 95 10.10 17.11 10.50
CA LYS A 95 10.71 17.42 9.20
C LYS A 95 9.80 17.06 8.04
N MET A 96 9.07 15.96 8.12
CA MET A 96 8.08 15.59 7.10
C MET A 96 6.98 16.64 7.00
N ASN A 97 6.42 17.09 8.13
CA ASN A 97 5.46 18.19 8.15
C ASN A 97 6.08 19.50 7.61
N TYR A 98 7.34 19.80 7.96
CA TYR A 98 8.03 21.01 7.48
C TYR A 98 8.27 21.01 5.97
N TYR A 99 8.64 19.86 5.37
CA TYR A 99 8.91 19.75 3.93
C TYR A 99 7.66 19.45 3.09
N GLY A 100 6.57 18.98 3.70
CA GLY A 100 5.37 18.57 2.98
C GLY A 100 5.46 17.13 2.45
N ILE A 101 6.04 16.23 3.24
CA ILE A 101 5.94 14.78 3.04
C ILE A 101 4.79 14.26 3.90
N MET A 102 3.85 13.55 3.30
CA MET A 102 2.76 12.89 4.03
C MET A 102 3.31 11.81 4.96
N VAL A 103 2.81 11.79 6.20
CA VAL A 103 3.19 10.76 7.17
C VAL A 103 2.34 9.52 6.92
N ASP A 104 2.99 8.40 6.60
CA ASP A 104 2.34 7.13 6.33
C ASP A 104 2.34 6.22 7.57
N ILE A 105 1.16 5.72 7.91
CA ILE A 105 0.90 4.86 9.07
C ILE A 105 0.64 3.39 8.71
N SER A 106 0.82 2.99 7.45
CA SER A 106 0.84 1.57 7.09
C SER A 106 2.16 0.94 7.57
N HIS A 107 2.06 -0.16 8.34
CA HIS A 107 3.10 -0.93 9.06
C HIS A 107 3.40 -0.60 10.54
N PRO A 108 3.44 0.65 11.03
CA PRO A 108 3.66 0.92 12.45
C PRO A 108 2.68 0.21 13.40
N SER A 109 3.07 -0.01 14.66
CA SER A 109 2.18 -0.57 15.70
C SER A 109 1.05 0.40 16.07
N LYS A 110 0.00 -0.09 16.73
CA LYS A 110 -1.13 0.75 17.16
C LYS A 110 -0.69 1.93 18.03
N GLU A 111 0.16 1.70 19.03
CA GLU A 111 0.72 2.76 19.89
C GLU A 111 1.54 3.77 19.08
N ALA A 112 2.34 3.31 18.11
CA ALA A 112 3.12 4.19 17.25
C ALA A 112 2.21 5.04 16.36
N ILE A 113 1.11 4.47 15.84
CA ILE A 113 0.10 5.19 15.06
C ILE A 113 -0.55 6.28 15.91
N GLN A 114 -0.97 5.96 17.13
CA GLN A 114 -1.58 6.92 18.05
C GLN A 114 -0.65 8.13 18.31
N GLN A 115 0.61 7.85 18.64
CA GLN A 115 1.60 8.90 18.92
C GLN A 115 1.97 9.69 17.67
N THR A 116 2.02 9.04 16.51
CA THR A 116 2.25 9.71 15.21
C THR A 116 1.14 10.70 14.90
N ILE A 117 -0.12 10.30 15.05
CA ILE A 117 -1.28 11.18 14.83
C ILE A 117 -1.29 12.33 15.83
N ALA A 118 -1.00 12.06 17.10
CA ALA A 118 -0.94 13.10 18.14
C ALA A 118 0.19 14.12 17.91
N HIS A 119 1.27 13.71 17.24
CA HIS A 119 2.44 14.56 17.03
C HIS A 119 2.44 15.29 15.67
N SER A 120 1.84 14.69 14.62
CA SER A 120 1.79 15.29 13.28
C SER A 120 0.97 16.57 13.27
N LYS A 121 1.50 17.60 12.61
CA LYS A 121 0.80 18.89 12.36
C LYS A 121 -0.05 18.88 11.10
N ALA A 122 0.08 17.85 10.27
CA ALA A 122 -0.63 17.68 9.00
C ALA A 122 -1.40 16.36 8.95
N PRO A 123 -2.41 16.24 8.08
CA PRO A 123 -3.13 15.00 7.89
C PRO A 123 -2.20 13.84 7.49
N ILE A 124 -2.49 12.65 8.01
CA ILE A 124 -1.73 11.42 7.74
C ILE A 124 -2.38 10.61 6.61
N ILE A 125 -1.66 9.61 6.13
CA ILE A 125 -2.21 8.57 5.25
C ILE A 125 -1.93 7.19 5.83
N ALA A 126 -2.79 6.21 5.56
CA ALA A 126 -2.37 4.81 5.51
C ALA A 126 -2.31 4.42 4.03
N SER A 127 -1.11 4.21 3.49
CA SER A 127 -0.93 4.00 2.04
C SER A 127 -1.35 2.61 1.55
N HIS A 128 -1.46 1.63 2.45
CA HIS A 128 -1.90 0.26 2.20
C HIS A 128 -2.28 -0.47 3.49
N SER A 129 -3.51 -0.25 3.94
CA SER A 129 -4.11 -0.93 5.09
C SER A 129 -5.61 -1.12 4.89
N SER A 130 -6.19 -2.18 5.46
CA SER A 130 -7.62 -2.49 5.35
C SER A 130 -8.28 -2.58 6.72
N ALA A 131 -9.60 -2.86 6.77
CA ALA A 131 -10.37 -2.94 8.01
C ALA A 131 -10.09 -4.19 8.85
N ARG A 132 -9.73 -4.02 10.13
CA ARG A 132 -9.43 -5.14 11.04
C ARG A 132 -10.67 -5.91 11.48
N ALA A 133 -11.82 -5.23 11.54
CA ALA A 133 -13.08 -5.84 11.93
C ALA A 133 -13.56 -6.95 10.96
N LEU A 134 -13.16 -6.88 9.69
CA LEU A 134 -13.48 -7.89 8.69
C LEU A 134 -12.40 -8.99 8.62
N CYS A 135 -11.13 -8.63 8.82
CA CYS A 135 -10.04 -9.59 8.88
C CYS A 135 -9.06 -9.19 9.99
N ASP A 136 -9.02 -9.99 11.06
CA ASP A 136 -8.19 -9.74 12.23
C ASP A 136 -6.70 -9.98 11.92
N HIS A 137 -6.02 -8.93 11.47
CA HIS A 137 -4.62 -8.95 11.11
C HIS A 137 -3.91 -7.66 11.60
N PRO A 138 -2.70 -7.72 12.19
CA PRO A 138 -1.97 -6.54 12.69
C PRO A 138 -1.67 -5.45 11.65
N ARG A 139 -1.73 -5.79 10.36
CA ARG A 139 -1.56 -4.83 9.25
C ARG A 139 -2.81 -4.00 8.96
N ASN A 140 -3.97 -4.43 9.48
CA ASN A 140 -5.24 -3.75 9.35
C ASN A 140 -5.48 -2.80 10.53
N LEU A 141 -6.34 -1.80 10.29
CA LEU A 141 -6.70 -0.78 11.27
C LEU A 141 -8.00 -1.17 11.97
N ASP A 142 -7.99 -1.15 13.30
CA ASP A 142 -9.21 -1.29 14.10
C ASP A 142 -10.05 0.00 14.11
N ASP A 143 -11.28 -0.10 14.60
CA ASP A 143 -12.23 1.02 14.58
C ASP A 143 -11.74 2.24 15.37
N GLU A 144 -10.90 2.03 16.39
CA GLU A 144 -10.31 3.13 17.13
C GLU A 144 -9.29 3.90 16.29
N GLN A 145 -8.41 3.17 15.60
CA GLN A 145 -7.47 3.75 14.66
C GLN A 145 -8.19 4.45 13.51
N LEU A 146 -9.27 3.87 12.96
CA LEU A 146 -10.07 4.51 11.91
C LEU A 146 -10.66 5.85 12.36
N ARG A 147 -11.17 5.94 13.61
CA ARG A 147 -11.65 7.20 14.19
C ARG A 147 -10.52 8.23 14.35
N TRP A 148 -9.31 7.80 14.70
CA TRP A 148 -8.15 8.70 14.76
C TRP A 148 -7.79 9.26 13.39
N VAL A 149 -7.78 8.43 12.34
CA VAL A 149 -7.53 8.87 10.95
C VAL A 149 -8.59 9.88 10.51
N GLN A 150 -9.86 9.58 10.76
CA GLN A 150 -10.98 10.47 10.45
C GLN A 150 -10.82 11.84 11.14
N ALA A 151 -10.61 11.84 12.46
CA ALA A 151 -10.47 13.07 13.26
C ALA A 151 -9.25 13.90 12.85
N ASN A 152 -8.18 13.26 12.37
CA ASN A 152 -6.99 13.91 11.86
C ASN A 152 -7.18 14.54 10.46
N GLY A 153 -8.23 14.15 9.72
CA GLY A 153 -8.44 14.59 8.33
C GLY A 153 -7.73 13.71 7.30
N GLY A 154 -7.16 12.59 7.71
CA GLY A 154 -6.34 11.71 6.87
C GLY A 154 -7.13 10.84 5.90
N VAL A 155 -6.45 9.89 5.25
CA VAL A 155 -7.07 8.92 4.33
C VAL A 155 -6.46 7.53 4.51
N VAL A 156 -7.30 6.49 4.47
CA VAL A 156 -6.87 5.09 4.39
C VAL A 156 -7.03 4.61 2.95
N GLN A 157 -5.91 4.31 2.30
CA GLN A 157 -5.89 3.61 1.01
C GLN A 157 -6.07 2.12 1.27
N THR A 158 -7.29 1.63 1.03
CA THR A 158 -7.69 0.23 1.24
C THR A 158 -6.83 -0.67 0.37
N VAL A 159 -6.19 -1.69 0.95
CA VAL A 159 -5.23 -2.53 0.21
C VAL A 159 -5.84 -3.84 -0.28
N ALA A 160 -5.61 -4.16 -1.54
CA ALA A 160 -5.97 -5.43 -2.16
C ALA A 160 -4.95 -6.56 -1.87
N PHE A 161 -4.73 -6.87 -0.58
CA PHE A 161 -3.83 -7.94 -0.15
C PHE A 161 -4.63 -9.10 0.44
N GLY A 162 -4.65 -10.25 -0.23
CA GLY A 162 -5.58 -11.34 0.10
C GLY A 162 -5.57 -11.80 1.56
N ALA A 163 -4.39 -11.91 2.18
CA ALA A 163 -4.26 -12.30 3.59
C ALA A 163 -4.76 -11.24 4.59
N TYR A 164 -4.93 -9.99 4.15
CA TYR A 164 -5.46 -8.89 4.96
C TYR A 164 -6.94 -8.63 4.71
N LEU A 165 -7.50 -9.20 3.64
CA LEU A 165 -8.91 -9.07 3.31
C LEU A 165 -9.72 -10.23 3.87
N GLU A 166 -9.25 -11.47 3.64
CA GLU A 166 -9.96 -12.68 4.06
C GLU A 166 -8.95 -13.79 4.32
N ALA A 167 -8.33 -13.78 5.51
CA ALA A 167 -7.21 -14.66 5.86
C ALA A 167 -7.52 -16.15 5.69
N ASP A 168 -8.72 -16.59 6.08
CA ASP A 168 -9.14 -17.99 5.96
C ASP A 168 -9.35 -18.41 4.51
N LYS A 169 -10.01 -17.57 3.70
CA LYS A 169 -10.21 -17.79 2.26
C LYS A 169 -8.86 -17.84 1.54
N HIS A 170 -7.98 -16.88 1.85
CA HIS A 170 -6.63 -16.80 1.31
C HIS A 170 -5.80 -18.03 1.64
N LYS A 171 -5.80 -18.47 2.90
CA LYS A 171 -5.05 -19.65 3.36
C LYS A 171 -5.54 -20.91 2.65
N LYS A 172 -6.85 -21.17 2.66
CA LYS A 172 -7.44 -22.36 2.00
C LYS A 172 -7.09 -22.42 0.52
N TYR A 173 -7.22 -21.30 -0.19
CA TYR A 173 -6.87 -21.25 -1.62
C TYR A 173 -5.37 -21.46 -1.85
N THR A 174 -4.50 -20.81 -1.06
CA THR A 174 -3.05 -20.95 -1.19
C THR A 174 -2.59 -22.39 -0.96
N GLU A 175 -3.06 -23.04 0.12
CA GLU A 175 -2.74 -24.44 0.41
C GLU A 175 -3.19 -25.39 -0.74
N ALA A 176 -4.40 -25.19 -1.24
CA ALA A 176 -4.95 -26.01 -2.32
C ALA A 176 -4.24 -25.76 -3.67
N LYS A 177 -3.93 -24.50 -3.99
CA LYS A 177 -3.16 -24.10 -5.17
C LYS A 177 -1.77 -24.72 -5.15
N GLU A 178 -1.06 -24.59 -4.04
CA GLU A 178 0.29 -25.14 -3.93
C GLU A 178 0.30 -26.66 -4.00
N ALA A 179 -0.65 -27.34 -3.34
CA ALA A 179 -0.78 -28.79 -3.43
C ALA A 179 -1.02 -29.26 -4.88
N LEU A 180 -1.89 -28.56 -5.60
CA LEU A 180 -2.17 -28.83 -7.01
C LEU A 180 -0.94 -28.57 -7.89
N GLN A 181 -0.29 -27.42 -7.73
CA GLN A 181 0.90 -27.05 -8.48
C GLN A 181 2.04 -28.04 -8.26
N ARG A 182 2.31 -28.45 -7.02
CA ARG A 182 3.32 -29.48 -6.70
C ARG A 182 3.01 -30.81 -7.39
N LYS A 183 1.76 -31.26 -7.35
CA LYS A 183 1.32 -32.50 -8.01
C LYS A 183 1.51 -32.42 -9.53
N LEU A 184 1.09 -31.32 -10.15
CA LEU A 184 1.15 -31.15 -11.60
C LEU A 184 2.57 -30.86 -12.09
N SER A 185 3.42 -30.19 -11.31
CA SER A 185 4.80 -29.94 -11.69
C SER A 185 5.59 -31.24 -11.78
N GLN A 186 5.41 -32.16 -10.81
CA GLN A 186 5.99 -33.50 -10.84
C GLN A 186 5.52 -34.30 -12.07
N LYS A 187 4.21 -34.28 -12.36
CA LYS A 187 3.64 -34.95 -13.54
C LYS A 187 4.20 -34.41 -14.86
N ASN A 188 4.45 -33.11 -14.93
CA ASN A 188 4.95 -32.44 -16.15
C ASN A 188 6.48 -32.34 -16.22
N GLY A 189 7.22 -32.91 -15.25
CA GLY A 189 8.67 -32.81 -15.20
C GLY A 189 9.19 -31.37 -15.01
N PHE A 190 8.39 -30.50 -14.39
CA PHE A 190 8.74 -29.12 -14.09
C PHE A 190 9.16 -28.98 -12.62
N GLN A 191 10.31 -28.38 -12.38
CA GLN A 191 10.78 -28.04 -11.03
C GLN A 191 10.22 -26.67 -10.62
N LEU A 192 9.38 -26.66 -9.59
CA LEU A 192 8.96 -25.42 -8.93
C LEU A 192 10.08 -24.96 -7.99
N LEU A 193 10.52 -23.72 -8.15
CA LEU A 193 11.43 -23.06 -7.22
C LEU A 193 10.64 -22.35 -6.11
N THR A 194 11.23 -22.32 -4.93
CA THR A 194 10.83 -21.43 -3.84
C THR A 194 11.22 -19.98 -4.17
N THR A 195 10.63 -19.01 -3.48
CA THR A 195 10.95 -17.59 -3.64
C THR A 195 12.45 -17.30 -3.42
N ASN A 196 13.09 -17.98 -2.47
CA ASN A 196 14.51 -17.80 -2.19
C ASN A 196 15.40 -18.38 -3.30
N GLU A 197 15.02 -19.54 -3.84
CA GLU A 197 15.73 -20.14 -4.97
C GLU A 197 15.59 -19.28 -6.23
N GLU A 198 14.38 -18.75 -6.52
CA GLU A 198 14.16 -17.86 -7.66
C GLU A 198 14.96 -16.56 -7.54
N ARG A 199 15.00 -15.95 -6.34
CA ARG A 199 15.79 -14.74 -6.07
C ARG A 199 17.29 -14.95 -6.15
N ALA A 200 17.75 -16.19 -6.00
CA ALA A 200 19.17 -16.53 -6.09
C ALA A 200 19.65 -16.74 -7.55
N LEU A 201 18.72 -16.85 -8.52
CA LEU A 201 19.06 -17.00 -9.94
C LEU A 201 19.69 -15.72 -10.52
N ASP A 202 20.61 -15.89 -11.46
CA ASP A 202 21.06 -14.76 -12.27
C ASP A 202 19.97 -14.27 -13.24
N PHE A 203 20.15 -13.08 -13.84
CA PHE A 203 19.14 -12.48 -14.71
C PHE A 203 18.75 -13.38 -15.91
N VAL A 204 19.71 -14.08 -16.51
CA VAL A 204 19.49 -14.95 -17.68
C VAL A 204 18.78 -16.23 -17.26
N GLU A 205 19.18 -16.83 -16.13
CA GLU A 205 18.55 -18.00 -15.54
C GLU A 205 17.11 -17.72 -15.10
N LEU A 206 16.89 -16.58 -14.43
CA LEU A 206 15.57 -16.12 -14.01
C LEU A 206 14.63 -15.97 -15.21
N ARG A 207 15.10 -15.31 -16.29
CA ARG A 207 14.33 -15.16 -17.54
C ARG A 207 13.94 -16.51 -18.13
N ARG A 208 14.87 -17.46 -18.20
CA ARG A 208 14.60 -18.82 -18.71
C ARG A 208 13.63 -19.58 -17.80
N TYR A 209 13.76 -19.44 -16.49
CA TYR A 209 12.84 -20.04 -15.52
C TYR A 209 11.44 -19.48 -15.68
N GLN A 210 11.28 -18.15 -15.75
CA GLN A 210 10.00 -17.47 -15.94
C GLN A 210 9.29 -17.90 -17.23
N GLU A 211 10.02 -18.06 -18.33
CA GLU A 211 9.43 -18.59 -19.59
C GLU A 211 8.91 -20.01 -19.44
N LYS A 212 9.67 -20.90 -18.77
CA LYS A 212 9.23 -22.28 -18.49
C LYS A 212 8.04 -22.28 -17.53
N TYR A 213 8.09 -21.46 -16.48
CA TYR A 213 7.02 -21.33 -15.50
C TYR A 213 5.73 -20.83 -16.14
N LYS A 214 5.81 -19.86 -17.06
CA LYS A 214 4.66 -19.39 -17.84
C LYS A 214 4.04 -20.50 -18.70
N ARG A 215 4.87 -21.34 -19.34
CA ARG A 215 4.38 -22.50 -20.11
C ARG A 215 3.71 -23.53 -19.19
N PHE A 216 4.29 -23.79 -18.03
CA PHE A 216 3.70 -24.67 -17.02
C PHE A 216 2.35 -24.14 -16.50
N GLN A 217 2.27 -22.87 -16.15
CA GLN A 217 1.03 -22.19 -15.76
C GLN A 217 -0.05 -22.33 -16.85
N GLN A 218 0.33 -22.14 -18.11
CA GLN A 218 -0.59 -22.31 -19.24
C GLN A 218 -1.05 -23.76 -19.43
N SER A 219 -0.19 -24.75 -19.16
CA SER A 219 -0.55 -26.17 -19.30
C SER A 219 -1.49 -26.67 -18.20
N ILE A 220 -1.56 -25.98 -17.05
CA ILE A 220 -2.43 -26.34 -15.92
C ILE A 220 -3.65 -25.42 -15.78
N LYS A 221 -3.93 -24.59 -16.79
CA LYS A 221 -4.93 -23.52 -16.71
C LYS A 221 -6.32 -24.06 -16.38
N ASP A 222 -6.71 -25.19 -16.96
CA ASP A 222 -8.03 -25.77 -16.76
C ASP A 222 -8.18 -26.37 -15.35
N GLU A 223 -7.15 -27.06 -14.84
CA GLU A 223 -7.11 -27.54 -13.47
C GLU A 223 -7.14 -26.38 -12.46
N MET A 224 -6.43 -25.28 -12.75
CA MET A 224 -6.48 -24.06 -11.94
C MET A 224 -7.88 -23.42 -11.97
N HIS A 225 -8.56 -23.41 -13.13
CA HIS A 225 -9.92 -22.91 -13.23
C HIS A 225 -10.90 -23.75 -12.40
N GLN A 226 -10.81 -25.08 -12.47
CA GLN A 226 -11.61 -25.99 -11.64
C GLN A 226 -11.32 -25.80 -10.15
N LEU A 227 -10.05 -25.60 -9.77
CA LEU A 227 -9.68 -25.32 -8.39
C LEU A 227 -10.37 -24.06 -7.88
N LYS A 228 -10.36 -22.95 -8.65
CA LYS A 228 -11.02 -21.70 -8.23
C LYS A 228 -12.53 -21.85 -8.04
N GLN A 229 -13.19 -22.75 -8.79
CA GLN A 229 -14.61 -23.02 -8.58
C GLN A 229 -14.88 -23.79 -7.28
N GLN A 230 -13.98 -24.69 -6.88
CA GLN A 230 -14.11 -25.50 -5.67
C GLN A 230 -13.64 -24.77 -4.41
N THR A 231 -12.55 -24.02 -4.55
CA THR A 231 -11.91 -23.23 -3.51
C THR A 231 -11.67 -21.83 -4.07
N PRO A 232 -12.65 -20.92 -3.96
CA PRO A 232 -12.51 -19.57 -4.49
C PRO A 232 -11.38 -18.78 -3.81
N PRO A 233 -10.50 -18.11 -4.56
CA PRO A 233 -9.53 -17.16 -4.02
C PRO A 233 -10.23 -15.90 -3.48
N VAL A 234 -9.50 -15.11 -2.68
CA VAL A 234 -9.92 -13.74 -2.37
C VAL A 234 -10.02 -12.93 -3.66
N ASP A 235 -11.10 -12.17 -3.83
CA ASP A 235 -11.52 -11.52 -5.06
C ASP A 235 -11.93 -10.04 -4.85
N VAL A 236 -12.25 -9.35 -5.95
CA VAL A 236 -12.64 -7.93 -5.93
C VAL A 236 -13.85 -7.66 -5.04
N ALA A 237 -14.78 -8.60 -4.87
CA ALA A 237 -15.93 -8.38 -4.00
C ALA A 237 -15.48 -8.34 -2.52
N ASP A 238 -14.62 -9.26 -2.08
CA ASP A 238 -14.07 -9.21 -0.71
C ASP A 238 -13.30 -7.89 -0.48
N PHE A 239 -12.56 -7.41 -1.48
CA PHE A 239 -11.88 -6.12 -1.39
C PHE A 239 -12.83 -4.94 -1.20
N VAL A 240 -13.92 -4.90 -1.98
CA VAL A 240 -14.90 -3.83 -1.87
C VAL A 240 -15.73 -3.94 -0.57
N ASP A 241 -15.85 -5.11 0.06
CA ASP A 241 -16.41 -5.24 1.42
C ASP A 241 -15.62 -4.39 2.43
N HIS A 242 -14.28 -4.37 2.33
CA HIS A 242 -13.45 -3.49 3.16
C HIS A 242 -13.66 -2.02 2.82
N ILE A 243 -13.81 -1.65 1.55
CA ILE A 243 -14.13 -0.26 1.17
C ILE A 243 -15.47 0.16 1.79
N ASP A 244 -16.52 -0.66 1.67
CA ASP A 244 -17.85 -0.38 2.23
C ASP A 244 -17.78 -0.19 3.75
N TYR A 245 -17.07 -1.09 4.44
CA TYR A 245 -16.88 -0.98 5.88
C TYR A 245 -16.16 0.31 6.27
N LEU A 246 -15.05 0.61 5.59
CA LEU A 246 -14.26 1.81 5.83
C LEU A 246 -15.08 3.09 5.56
N VAL A 247 -15.85 3.13 4.47
CA VAL A 247 -16.75 4.25 4.15
C VAL A 247 -17.82 4.40 5.24
N ALA A 248 -18.38 3.32 5.75
CA ALA A 248 -19.36 3.36 6.83
C ALA A 248 -18.76 3.88 8.16
N GLN A 249 -17.51 3.55 8.47
CA GLN A 249 -16.87 3.94 9.74
C GLN A 249 -16.33 5.38 9.76
N MET A 250 -15.69 5.82 8.66
CA MET A 250 -15.02 7.13 8.62
C MET A 250 -15.56 8.10 7.58
N GLY A 251 -16.45 7.65 6.69
CA GLY A 251 -17.03 8.46 5.62
C GLY A 251 -16.16 8.48 4.35
N ILE A 252 -16.82 8.70 3.20
CA ILE A 252 -16.21 8.59 1.87
C ILE A 252 -14.99 9.50 1.65
N ALA A 253 -14.87 10.61 2.39
CA ALA A 253 -13.76 11.57 2.26
C ALA A 253 -12.41 11.06 2.82
N HIS A 254 -12.42 9.92 3.49
CA HIS A 254 -11.27 9.34 4.21
C HIS A 254 -10.87 7.97 3.66
N VAL A 255 -11.47 7.52 2.56
CA VAL A 255 -11.19 6.19 1.97
C VAL A 255 -10.53 6.34 0.61
N GLY A 256 -9.57 5.49 0.31
CA GLY A 256 -8.94 5.35 -1.00
C GLY A 256 -8.68 3.89 -1.35
N ILE A 257 -7.86 3.67 -2.39
CA ILE A 257 -7.62 2.38 -3.01
C ILE A 257 -6.11 2.20 -3.25
N SER A 258 -5.55 1.09 -2.81
CA SER A 258 -4.22 0.64 -3.18
C SER A 258 -4.20 -0.85 -3.51
N SER A 259 -3.30 -1.25 -4.40
CA SER A 259 -3.20 -2.65 -4.84
C SER A 259 -2.11 -3.43 -4.11
N ASP A 260 -1.04 -2.74 -3.70
CA ASP A 260 0.23 -3.36 -3.29
C ASP A 260 0.84 -4.30 -4.37
N PHE A 261 0.59 -3.96 -5.65
CA PHE A 261 1.22 -4.65 -6.78
C PHE A 261 2.75 -4.59 -6.69
N ASP A 262 3.39 -5.68 -7.11
CA ASP A 262 4.84 -5.92 -6.98
C ASP A 262 5.36 -5.98 -5.52
N GLY A 263 4.53 -5.67 -4.51
CA GLY A 263 4.79 -5.82 -3.07
C GLY A 263 4.19 -7.09 -2.44
N GLY A 264 3.32 -7.78 -3.17
CA GLY A 264 2.67 -9.03 -2.76
C GLY A 264 1.14 -8.99 -2.82
N GLY A 265 0.57 -7.80 -3.06
CA GLY A 265 -0.86 -7.62 -3.31
C GLY A 265 -1.32 -8.14 -4.67
N GLY A 266 -2.61 -7.96 -4.92
CA GLY A 266 -3.34 -8.56 -6.04
C GLY A 266 -4.31 -9.65 -5.57
N ILE A 267 -5.49 -9.65 -6.18
CA ILE A 267 -6.62 -10.52 -5.86
C ILE A 267 -7.28 -11.03 -7.14
N GLU A 268 -8.16 -12.03 -7.05
CA GLU A 268 -8.87 -12.51 -8.23
C GLU A 268 -9.75 -11.41 -8.84
N GLY A 269 -9.54 -11.14 -10.12
CA GLY A 269 -10.19 -10.03 -10.83
C GLY A 269 -9.46 -8.69 -10.69
N TRP A 270 -8.36 -8.60 -9.94
CA TRP A 270 -7.44 -7.45 -9.96
C TRP A 270 -6.01 -7.89 -9.65
N GLN A 271 -5.43 -8.70 -10.54
CA GLN A 271 -4.08 -9.26 -10.38
C GLN A 271 -2.97 -8.32 -10.83
N ASP A 272 -3.28 -7.40 -11.74
CA ASP A 272 -2.36 -6.36 -12.18
C ASP A 272 -3.11 -5.09 -12.64
N ALA A 273 -2.35 -4.06 -13.02
CA ALA A 273 -2.89 -2.76 -13.39
C ALA A 273 -3.84 -2.80 -14.62
N SER A 274 -3.77 -3.82 -15.48
CA SER A 274 -4.69 -3.95 -16.62
C SER A 274 -6.11 -4.33 -16.20
N GLU A 275 -6.30 -4.91 -15.01
CA GLU A 275 -7.59 -5.34 -14.48
C GLU A 275 -8.26 -4.27 -13.57
N THR A 276 -7.66 -3.09 -13.43
CA THR A 276 -8.11 -2.00 -12.54
C THR A 276 -9.58 -1.59 -12.74
N PHE A 277 -10.10 -1.76 -13.96
CA PHE A 277 -11.50 -1.49 -14.24
C PHE A 277 -12.48 -2.37 -13.44
N ASN A 278 -12.09 -3.60 -13.07
CA ASN A 278 -12.96 -4.52 -12.34
C ASN A 278 -13.33 -4.01 -10.94
N VAL A 279 -12.42 -3.27 -10.28
CA VAL A 279 -12.73 -2.58 -9.01
C VAL A 279 -13.80 -1.52 -9.22
N THR A 280 -13.67 -0.72 -10.27
CA THR A 280 -14.68 0.29 -10.62
C THR A 280 -16.02 -0.36 -10.95
N LEU A 281 -16.02 -1.47 -11.67
CA LEU A 281 -17.22 -2.23 -12.00
C LEU A 281 -17.96 -2.71 -10.74
N GLU A 282 -17.22 -3.25 -9.75
CA GLU A 282 -17.81 -3.69 -8.48
C GLU A 282 -18.33 -2.50 -7.66
N LEU A 283 -17.59 -1.38 -7.59
CA LEU A 283 -18.08 -0.16 -6.94
C LEU A 283 -19.39 0.35 -7.56
N VAL A 284 -19.50 0.40 -8.89
CA VAL A 284 -20.73 0.79 -9.60
C VAL A 284 -21.87 -0.18 -9.27
N LYS A 285 -21.60 -1.48 -9.26
CA LYS A 285 -22.59 -2.52 -8.90
C LYS A 285 -23.12 -2.35 -7.47
N ARG A 286 -22.29 -1.84 -6.56
CA ARG A 286 -22.68 -1.53 -5.16
C ARG A 286 -23.32 -0.16 -4.98
N GLY A 287 -23.45 0.62 -6.06
CA GLY A 287 -24.21 1.87 -6.06
C GLY A 287 -23.38 3.12 -5.77
N TYR A 288 -22.05 3.04 -5.75
CA TYR A 288 -21.22 4.25 -5.68
C TYR A 288 -21.43 5.12 -6.91
N SER A 289 -21.64 6.41 -6.68
CA SER A 289 -21.72 7.41 -7.73
C SER A 289 -20.36 7.67 -8.37
N GLN A 290 -20.36 8.29 -9.55
CA GLN A 290 -19.13 8.71 -10.22
C GLN A 290 -18.28 9.62 -9.31
N GLU A 291 -18.90 10.57 -8.59
CA GLU A 291 -18.18 11.50 -7.71
C GLU A 291 -17.50 10.75 -6.54
N GLU A 292 -18.15 9.74 -5.97
CA GLU A 292 -17.58 8.94 -4.89
C GLU A 292 -16.44 8.05 -5.40
N ILE A 293 -16.59 7.47 -6.59
CA ILE A 293 -15.53 6.69 -7.24
C ILE A 293 -14.31 7.57 -7.54
N GLU A 294 -14.51 8.81 -7.98
CA GLU A 294 -13.42 9.78 -8.19
C GLU A 294 -12.68 10.11 -6.87
N LYS A 295 -13.43 10.24 -5.76
CA LYS A 295 -12.85 10.44 -4.42
C LYS A 295 -11.99 9.25 -3.99
N LEU A 296 -12.51 8.03 -4.14
CA LEU A 296 -11.80 6.78 -3.80
C LEU A 296 -10.51 6.60 -4.62
N TRP A 297 -10.56 6.83 -5.94
CA TRP A 297 -9.40 6.58 -6.80
C TRP A 297 -8.26 7.59 -6.65
N SER A 298 -8.56 8.84 -6.31
CA SER A 298 -7.50 9.86 -6.19
C SER A 298 -7.89 11.08 -5.39
N GLY A 299 -9.16 11.51 -5.43
CA GLY A 299 -9.58 12.80 -4.91
C GLY A 299 -9.21 13.00 -3.44
N ASN A 300 -9.41 11.98 -2.61
CA ASN A 300 -9.11 12.06 -1.18
C ASN A 300 -7.60 12.11 -0.89
N LEU A 301 -6.80 11.35 -1.62
CA LEU A 301 -5.33 11.40 -1.47
C LEU A 301 -4.79 12.76 -1.90
N LEU A 302 -5.28 13.29 -3.02
CA LEU A 302 -4.85 14.59 -3.51
C LEU A 302 -5.27 15.74 -2.59
N ARG A 303 -6.46 15.65 -1.95
CA ARG A 303 -6.87 16.57 -0.89
C ARG A 303 -5.86 16.56 0.27
N VAL A 304 -5.52 15.37 0.78
CA VAL A 304 -4.56 15.25 1.89
C VAL A 304 -3.19 15.82 1.51
N LEU A 305 -2.73 15.56 0.28
CA LEU A 305 -1.48 16.13 -0.22
C LEU A 305 -1.53 17.67 -0.28
N GLU A 306 -2.63 18.27 -0.74
CA GLU A 306 -2.82 19.73 -0.77
C GLU A 306 -2.77 20.35 0.63
N GLU A 307 -3.43 19.72 1.60
CA GLU A 307 -3.42 20.18 3.00
C GLU A 307 -2.01 20.09 3.59
N VAL A 308 -1.28 19.01 3.33
CA VAL A 308 0.12 18.82 3.75
C VAL A 308 1.03 19.89 3.11
N GLU A 309 0.87 20.17 1.81
CA GLU A 309 1.60 21.24 1.12
C GLU A 309 1.33 22.63 1.73
N ALA A 310 0.07 22.93 2.04
CA ALA A 310 -0.31 24.21 2.65
C ALA A 310 0.27 24.38 4.07
N ILE A 311 0.25 23.32 4.87
CA ILE A 311 0.83 23.31 6.22
C ILE A 311 2.34 23.48 6.17
N ALA A 312 3.02 22.75 5.27
CA ALA A 312 4.45 22.90 5.06
C ALA A 312 4.83 24.34 4.71
N LYS A 313 4.09 24.98 3.81
CA LYS A 313 4.28 26.39 3.46
C LYS A 313 4.14 27.30 4.68
N SER A 314 3.10 27.13 5.49
CA SER A 314 2.89 27.92 6.71
C SER A 314 4.01 27.74 7.73
N LEU A 315 4.51 26.51 7.92
CA LEU A 315 5.63 26.23 8.83
C LEU A 315 6.92 26.91 8.35
N GLN A 316 7.22 26.84 7.05
CA GLN A 316 8.41 27.47 6.46
C GLN A 316 8.36 29.00 6.52
N GLU A 317 7.18 29.60 6.37
CA GLU A 317 6.99 31.05 6.53
C GLU A 317 7.24 31.49 7.99
N LYS A 318 6.72 30.74 8.98
CA LYS A 318 6.94 31.02 10.40
C LYS A 318 8.40 30.92 10.84
N THR A 319 9.19 30.03 10.24
CA THR A 319 10.63 29.89 10.55
C THR A 319 11.47 31.03 9.97
N ARG A 320 10.96 31.74 8.96
CA ARG A 320 11.65 32.88 8.31
C ARG A 320 11.33 34.23 8.94
N ALA A 321 10.22 34.31 9.70
CA ALA A 321 9.78 35.50 10.42
C ALA A 321 10.47 35.59 11.80
#